data_AF-A0A6A3K2W5-F1
#
_entry.id   AF-A0A6A3K2W5-F1
#
_cell.length_a   1.000
_cell.length_b   1.000
_cell.length_c   1.000
_cell.angle_alpha   90.00
_cell.angle_beta   90.00
_cell.angle_gamma   90.00
#
_symmetry.space_group_name_H-M   'P 1'
#
loop_
_entity.id
_entity.type
_entity.pdbx_description
1 polymer ?
#
loop_
_entity_poly.entity_id
_entity_poly.type
_entity_poly.pdbx_seq_one_letter_code
_entity_poly.pdbx_strand_id
1 'polypeptide(L)'
;MTGWFGWLCWRYDPRLKEVRLANFGAILLSPAHFQILARHPSPPSKHHQMEEQAAKYACGLQLVSSGMSVRKAAKKIGVPTENLRVRVKGEVPVACRRGPMLTYLSPGADQGLLEVIEHRAARGFCVGISELRFLIRHAAIVSAKRPVTPTFPDRSFVQRWSKRHSENISLRKARILDGCRAEASTSEAVHYYYENLVAALDELKLHDRPSQIWNCDETGVCAQGRCQQRVFAPKGMAANVQRSSDRENVTIMGCINAAGGHIPPMYIFAGHRRKVEWMEVAPDGAVCAVTETSNINGSLFMDWLKWFVRKLPAARPQLLILDGHFAHVNYDAVLWAKRHEVHLFALPAHTSHFLQPLDVGIYQPFKSLYEQELEQYPLREGMLPTRDDIAALTKTGIYPPNLSKMLDGLIGNAPPTNEKSLRHHDVVIPHVELLDISKRQRRMLDRQGLNIDALNVVNIAVRNSVTPSTKKRSRGTYVDGKFSGGVLLTHEEMLDALHRKKKAKLDKEQAKMERALAKERAKVEKSLQAMAKQRVKEELAQERVRIKERQAQAKEQAKKQRALDRERLKVERSLQAMRLKEERKRAKEQRKCQNAREQQSPSIVASVIV
;
A
#
# COMPACT_ATOMS: atom_id res chain seq x y z
N MET A 1 43.94 13.49 -20.34
CA MET A 1 44.52 14.79 -20.71
C MET A 1 43.56 15.88 -20.25
N THR A 2 44.06 16.80 -19.39
CA THR A 2 43.62 18.20 -19.11
C THR A 2 42.14 18.49 -18.78
N GLY A 3 41.77 19.22 -17.70
CA GLY A 3 42.55 20.05 -16.78
C GLY A 3 41.76 20.66 -15.61
N TRP A 4 42.54 21.15 -14.64
CA TRP A 4 42.20 22.00 -13.48
C TRP A 4 42.35 23.50 -13.83
N PHE A 5 41.57 24.42 -13.22
CA PHE A 5 41.99 25.60 -12.41
C PHE A 5 40.96 26.76 -12.31
N GLY A 6 40.89 27.40 -11.12
CA GLY A 6 40.43 28.79 -10.84
C GLY A 6 38.95 28.95 -10.42
N TRP A 7 38.50 29.77 -9.46
CA TRP A 7 39.05 31.00 -8.87
C TRP A 7 38.27 31.41 -7.58
N LEU A 8 38.88 32.27 -6.76
CA LEU A 8 38.42 32.78 -5.46
C LEU A 8 38.08 34.30 -5.54
N CYS A 9 37.31 34.81 -4.57
CA CYS A 9 37.20 36.20 -4.05
C CYS A 9 36.20 37.22 -4.64
N TRP A 10 35.31 37.74 -3.76
CA TRP A 10 35.07 39.19 -3.47
C TRP A 10 34.14 39.31 -2.24
N ARG A 11 34.57 39.80 -1.06
CA ARG A 11 34.77 41.17 -0.52
C ARG A 11 33.50 41.96 -0.16
N TYR A 12 33.55 42.49 1.06
CA TYR A 12 32.56 43.15 1.90
C TYR A 12 32.95 44.64 2.02
N ASP A 13 31.99 45.59 2.01
CA ASP A 13 32.26 47.00 2.38
C ASP A 13 31.31 47.45 3.52
N PRO A 14 31.87 47.88 4.68
CA PRO A 14 31.13 48.40 5.82
C PRO A 14 31.22 49.93 5.92
N ARG A 15 30.15 50.66 5.61
CA ARG A 15 30.06 52.11 5.86
C ARG A 15 28.69 52.54 6.39
N LEU A 16 28.74 53.24 7.53
CA LEU A 16 27.78 54.22 8.08
C LEU A 16 26.59 53.62 8.86
N LYS A 17 26.56 53.55 10.21
CA LYS A 17 26.57 54.56 11.30
C LYS A 17 25.32 55.47 11.37
N GLU A 18 24.47 55.12 12.35
CA GLU A 18 23.48 55.86 13.18
C GLU A 18 23.10 57.33 12.86
N VAL A 19 21.79 57.63 12.87
CA VAL A 19 21.16 58.78 13.58
C VAL A 19 19.73 58.40 14.04
N ARG A 20 19.34 58.90 15.22
CA ARG A 20 18.17 58.58 16.06
C ARG A 20 16.90 59.44 15.82
N LEU A 21 15.76 58.82 16.19
CA LEU A 21 14.54 59.32 16.85
C LEU A 21 13.65 60.40 16.19
N ALA A 22 12.38 60.04 15.89
CA ALA A 22 11.21 60.49 16.66
C ALA A 22 9.87 59.91 16.11
N ASN A 23 9.07 59.35 17.04
CA ASN A 23 7.60 59.24 17.13
C ASN A 23 6.76 59.07 15.84
N PHE A 24 5.98 57.99 15.76
CA PHE A 24 4.50 58.04 15.66
C PHE A 24 3.87 56.64 15.75
N GLY A 25 2.90 56.49 16.66
CA GLY A 25 1.64 55.77 16.44
C GLY A 25 1.63 54.24 16.37
N ALA A 26 1.20 53.62 17.46
CA ALA A 26 0.98 52.19 17.63
C ALA A 26 -0.08 51.58 16.68
N ILE A 27 0.20 50.36 16.19
CA ILE A 27 -0.81 49.36 15.85
C ILE A 27 -0.44 48.08 16.61
N LEU A 28 -1.41 47.59 17.39
CA LEU A 28 -1.32 46.49 18.34
C LEU A 28 -1.02 45.14 17.67
N LEU A 29 0.15 44.57 17.97
CA LEU A 29 0.43 43.13 17.91
C LEU A 29 1.13 42.73 19.21
N SER A 30 0.79 41.54 19.74
CA SER A 30 1.10 41.16 21.13
C SER A 30 2.61 40.98 21.42
N PRO A 31 3.09 41.26 22.65
CA PRO A 31 4.52 41.54 22.91
C PRO A 31 5.43 40.33 23.20
N ALA A 32 5.03 39.08 22.91
CA ALA A 32 5.75 37.91 23.41
C ALA A 32 6.88 37.35 22.51
N HIS A 33 7.10 37.88 21.30
CA HIS A 33 8.08 37.31 20.35
C HIS A 33 9.20 38.25 19.90
N PHE A 34 9.33 39.45 20.47
CA PHE A 34 10.24 40.50 19.97
C PHE A 34 11.50 40.77 20.80
N GLN A 35 11.92 39.84 21.65
CA GLN A 35 13.23 39.92 22.30
C GLN A 35 14.13 38.82 21.75
N ILE A 36 15.11 39.23 20.93
CA ILE A 36 16.50 38.72 20.75
C ILE A 36 16.95 39.12 19.34
N LEU A 37 17.03 40.42 19.04
CA LEU A 37 17.77 40.93 17.86
C LEU A 37 18.53 42.23 18.15
N ALA A 38 18.99 42.43 19.39
CA ALA A 38 20.00 43.43 19.70
C ALA A 38 21.35 42.73 19.91
N ARG A 39 22.26 42.91 18.95
CA ARG A 39 23.62 42.38 18.96
C ARG A 39 24.46 43.14 20.01
N HIS A 40 24.93 42.45 21.03
CA HIS A 40 26.18 42.85 21.69
C HIS A 40 27.35 42.57 20.73
N PRO A 41 28.36 43.45 20.64
CA PRO A 41 29.58 43.12 19.92
C PRO A 41 30.23 41.91 20.57
N SER A 42 30.48 40.87 19.78
CA SER A 42 31.17 39.67 20.21
C SER A 42 32.58 40.02 20.71
N PRO A 43 33.05 39.47 21.84
CA PRO A 43 34.41 39.67 22.30
C PRO A 43 35.42 39.24 21.21
N PRO A 44 36.57 39.91 21.09
CA PRO A 44 37.57 39.59 20.08
C PRO A 44 38.00 38.13 20.17
N SER A 45 38.24 37.50 19.01
CA SER A 45 38.62 36.09 18.94
C SER A 45 39.92 35.83 19.71
N LYS A 46 40.06 34.63 20.30
CA LYS A 46 41.28 34.23 21.04
C LYS A 46 42.57 34.32 20.20
N HIS A 47 42.46 34.32 18.88
CA HIS A 47 43.60 34.47 17.97
C HIS A 47 44.10 35.92 17.92
N HIS A 48 43.18 36.88 17.87
CA HIS A 48 43.50 38.31 17.80
C HIS A 48 44.19 38.80 19.08
N GLN A 49 43.75 38.29 20.24
CA GLN A 49 44.40 38.57 21.54
C GLN A 49 45.83 38.03 21.61
N MET A 50 46.17 36.97 20.85
CA MET A 50 47.51 36.37 20.84
C MET A 50 48.50 37.20 20.00
N GLU A 51 48.06 37.69 18.83
CA GLU A 51 48.87 38.53 17.95
C GLU A 51 49.19 39.88 18.59
N GLU A 52 48.21 40.52 19.22
CA GLU A 52 48.40 41.80 19.91
C GLU A 52 49.41 41.68 21.08
N GLN A 53 49.40 40.54 21.78
CA GLN A 53 50.33 40.27 22.87
C GLN A 53 51.75 39.96 22.38
N ALA A 54 51.89 39.21 21.28
CA ALA A 54 53.19 38.94 20.68
C ALA A 54 53.86 40.24 20.19
N ALA A 55 53.09 41.16 19.61
CA ALA A 55 53.58 42.49 19.21
C ALA A 55 54.10 43.30 20.41
N LYS A 56 53.41 43.26 21.57
CA LYS A 56 53.87 43.92 22.80
C LYS A 56 55.22 43.40 23.29
N TYR A 57 55.43 42.08 23.24
CA TYR A 57 56.70 41.47 23.65
C TYR A 57 57.83 41.71 22.63
N ALA A 58 57.54 41.74 21.33
CA ALA A 58 58.52 42.10 20.30
C ALA A 58 59.02 43.55 20.48
N CYS A 59 58.10 44.48 20.72
CA CYS A 59 58.43 45.88 21.05
C CYS A 59 59.26 45.96 22.34
N GLY A 60 58.92 45.18 23.37
CA GLY A 60 59.70 45.07 24.60
C GLY A 60 61.14 44.61 24.39
N LEU A 61 61.36 43.61 23.54
CA LEU A 61 62.70 43.11 23.21
C LEU A 61 63.53 44.16 22.46
N GLN A 62 62.93 44.88 21.51
CA GLN A 62 63.60 45.98 20.82
C GLN A 62 64.04 47.08 21.79
N LEU A 63 63.15 47.49 22.72
CA LEU A 63 63.47 48.51 23.72
C LEU A 63 64.61 48.08 24.65
N VAL A 64 64.69 46.79 25.00
CA VAL A 64 65.80 46.28 25.82
C VAL A 64 67.09 46.21 25.01
N SER A 65 67.03 45.81 23.73
CA SER A 65 68.19 45.79 22.85
C SER A 65 68.76 47.18 22.56
N SER A 66 67.93 48.23 22.62
CA SER A 66 68.36 49.63 22.48
C SER A 66 68.88 50.26 23.78
N GLY A 67 69.17 49.45 24.81
CA GLY A 67 69.83 49.89 26.05
C GLY A 67 68.87 50.23 27.20
N MET A 68 67.56 49.98 27.08
CA MET A 68 66.62 50.20 28.17
C MET A 68 66.62 49.05 29.19
N SER A 69 66.57 49.37 30.48
CA SER A 69 66.44 48.32 31.51
C SER A 69 65.12 47.56 31.37
N VAL A 70 65.15 46.25 31.61
CA VAL A 70 63.98 45.35 31.48
C VAL A 70 62.77 45.86 32.27
N ARG A 71 62.99 46.47 33.45
CA ARG A 71 61.94 47.05 34.29
C ARG A 71 61.27 48.27 33.64
N LYS A 72 62.06 49.15 33.02
CA LYS A 72 61.57 50.36 32.36
C LYS A 72 60.87 50.01 31.03
N ALA A 73 61.41 49.05 30.28
CA ALA A 73 60.78 48.52 29.07
C ALA A 73 59.43 47.85 29.37
N ALA A 74 59.37 46.99 30.40
CA ALA A 74 58.15 46.29 30.81
C ALA A 74 57.03 47.25 31.23
N LYS A 75 57.35 48.32 31.98
CA LYS A 75 56.40 49.38 32.36
C LYS A 75 55.87 50.14 31.15
N LYS A 76 56.71 50.38 30.13
CA LYS A 76 56.34 51.11 28.91
C LYS A 76 55.38 50.33 28.00
N ILE A 77 55.50 49.00 27.96
CA ILE A 77 54.63 48.13 27.15
C ILE A 77 53.45 47.52 27.94
N GLY A 78 53.35 47.81 29.24
CA GLY A 78 52.24 47.34 30.09
C GLY A 78 52.26 45.83 30.37
N VAL A 79 53.44 45.21 30.54
CA VAL A 79 53.56 43.78 30.90
C VAL A 79 54.32 43.59 32.21
N PRO A 80 54.09 42.48 32.95
CA PRO A 80 54.90 42.17 34.13
C PRO A 80 56.38 41.99 33.80
N THR A 81 57.26 42.56 34.63
CA THR A 81 58.73 42.57 34.41
C THR A 81 59.30 41.17 34.20
N GLU A 82 58.86 40.18 34.98
CA GLU A 82 59.39 38.81 34.89
C GLU A 82 59.06 38.15 33.55
N ASN A 83 57.87 38.42 32.99
CA ASN A 83 57.45 37.88 31.70
C ASN A 83 58.25 38.45 30.53
N LEU A 84 58.73 39.70 30.62
CA LEU A 84 59.67 40.26 29.64
C LEU A 84 61.07 39.71 29.87
N ARG A 85 61.49 39.53 31.12
CA ARG A 85 62.81 39.02 31.50
C ARG A 85 63.11 37.63 30.94
N VAL A 86 62.20 36.68 31.10
CA VAL A 86 62.35 35.32 30.55
C VAL A 86 62.41 35.30 29.01
N ARG A 87 61.79 36.28 28.34
CA ARG A 87 61.85 36.44 26.87
C ARG A 87 63.16 37.08 26.41
N VAL A 88 63.69 38.06 27.15
CA VAL A 88 65.01 38.66 26.90
C VAL A 88 66.12 37.60 27.03
N LYS A 89 65.98 36.66 27.98
CA LYS A 89 66.90 35.54 28.15
C LYS A 89 66.74 34.42 27.11
N GLY A 90 65.72 34.49 26.24
CA GLY A 90 65.42 33.45 25.26
C GLY A 90 64.78 32.18 25.83
N GLU A 91 64.40 32.16 27.11
CA GLU A 91 63.80 30.99 27.77
C GLU A 91 62.36 30.73 27.29
N VAL A 92 61.68 31.76 26.79
CA VAL A 92 60.30 31.67 26.26
C VAL A 92 60.21 32.41 24.91
N PRO A 93 59.65 31.79 23.86
CA PRO A 93 59.40 32.47 22.59
C PRO A 93 58.45 33.66 22.72
N VAL A 94 58.60 34.66 21.83
CA VAL A 94 57.76 35.86 21.77
C VAL A 94 56.28 35.51 21.59
N ALA A 95 55.99 34.51 20.76
CA ALA A 95 54.68 33.90 20.60
C ALA A 95 54.58 32.58 21.39
N CYS A 96 53.91 32.60 22.55
CA CYS A 96 53.69 31.42 23.38
C CYS A 96 52.35 31.50 24.13
N ARG A 97 51.62 30.39 24.25
CA ARG A 97 50.38 30.29 25.05
C ARG A 97 50.69 30.21 26.55
N ARG A 98 49.84 30.79 27.40
CA ARG A 98 49.98 30.69 28.86
C ARG A 98 49.64 29.27 29.36
N GLY A 99 50.53 28.73 30.20
CA GLY A 99 50.34 27.54 31.04
C GLY A 99 50.95 26.25 30.47
N PRO A 100 51.49 25.35 31.32
CA PRO A 100 51.93 24.04 30.88
C PRO A 100 50.70 23.24 30.40
N MET A 101 50.81 22.63 29.22
CA MET A 101 49.83 21.62 28.81
C MET A 101 49.90 20.49 29.83
N LEU A 102 48.81 20.23 30.54
CA LEU A 102 48.72 19.07 31.43
C LEU A 102 48.77 17.81 30.54
N THR A 103 49.97 17.25 30.37
CA THR A 103 50.19 15.98 29.67
C THR A 103 49.85 14.86 30.64
N TYR A 104 48.56 14.50 30.67
CA TYR A 104 48.06 13.35 31.44
C TYR A 104 48.45 12.01 30.81
N LEU A 105 48.80 11.99 29.52
CA LEU A 105 49.23 10.79 28.80
C LEU A 105 50.69 10.97 28.36
N SER A 106 51.52 9.95 28.60
CA SER A 106 52.83 9.85 27.95
C SER A 106 52.67 9.51 26.46
N PRO A 107 53.67 9.81 25.61
CA PRO A 107 53.63 9.43 24.19
C PRO A 107 53.40 7.92 23.99
N GLY A 108 54.01 7.07 24.81
CA GLY A 108 53.80 5.62 24.75
C GLY A 108 52.39 5.20 25.16
N ALA A 109 51.79 5.85 26.17
CA ALA A 109 50.40 5.59 26.55
C ALA A 109 49.41 6.07 25.48
N ASP A 110 49.71 7.21 24.84
CA ASP A 110 48.92 7.76 23.73
C ASP A 110 48.91 6.79 22.54
N GLN A 111 50.08 6.22 22.19
CA GLN A 111 50.23 5.22 21.13
C GLN A 111 49.58 3.87 21.48
N GLY A 112 49.79 3.37 22.70
CA GLY A 112 49.19 2.11 23.15
C GLY A 112 47.66 2.14 23.15
N LEU A 113 47.05 3.32 23.41
CA LEU A 113 45.60 3.49 23.27
C LEU A 113 45.13 3.31 21.82
N LEU A 114 45.90 3.76 20.82
CA LEU A 114 45.58 3.54 19.41
C LEU A 114 45.69 2.06 19.04
N GLU A 115 46.77 1.40 19.47
CA GLU A 115 46.99 -0.03 19.24
C GLU A 115 45.88 -0.89 19.84
N VAL A 116 45.41 -0.56 21.05
CA VAL A 116 44.27 -1.25 21.68
C VAL A 116 42.99 -1.05 20.87
N ILE A 117 42.72 0.16 20.38
CA ILE A 117 41.55 0.44 19.54
C ILE A 117 41.61 -0.39 18.26
N GLU A 118 42.76 -0.40 17.58
CA GLU A 118 42.98 -1.13 16.34
C GLU A 118 42.88 -2.65 16.56
N HIS A 119 43.59 -3.19 17.54
CA HIS A 119 43.60 -4.61 17.87
C HIS A 119 42.21 -5.16 18.16
N ARG A 120 41.40 -4.38 18.90
CA ARG A 120 40.02 -4.77 19.21
C ARG A 120 39.09 -4.60 18.03
N ALA A 121 39.22 -3.51 17.26
CA ALA A 121 38.42 -3.29 16.06
C ALA A 121 38.64 -4.42 15.04
N ALA A 122 39.88 -4.88 14.87
CA ALA A 122 40.23 -6.01 13.99
C ALA A 122 39.55 -7.34 14.40
N ARG A 123 39.04 -7.45 15.62
CA ARG A 123 38.33 -8.63 16.17
C ARG A 123 36.83 -8.38 16.35
N GLY A 124 36.29 -7.29 15.81
CA GLY A 124 34.88 -6.94 15.92
C GLY A 124 34.47 -6.25 17.23
N PHE A 125 35.42 -5.94 18.12
CA PHE A 125 35.15 -5.32 19.42
C PHE A 125 35.44 -3.82 19.43
N CYS A 126 34.66 -3.02 18.71
CA CYS A 126 34.83 -1.57 18.65
C CYS A 126 34.74 -0.90 20.04
N VAL A 127 35.58 0.10 20.28
CA VAL A 127 35.62 0.84 21.56
C VAL A 127 34.63 1.99 21.56
N GLY A 128 33.67 1.97 22.49
CA GLY A 128 32.70 3.06 22.69
C GLY A 128 33.30 4.29 23.40
N ILE A 129 32.60 5.43 23.40
CA ILE A 129 33.08 6.66 24.05
C ILE A 129 33.33 6.46 25.55
N SER A 130 32.41 5.79 26.25
CA SER A 130 32.55 5.52 27.70
C SER A 130 33.75 4.65 28.01
N GLU A 131 34.00 3.65 27.18
CA GLU A 131 35.12 2.74 27.31
C GLU A 131 36.45 3.40 26.94
N LEU A 132 36.48 4.21 25.88
CA LEU A 132 37.64 5.03 25.55
C LEU A 132 37.98 5.98 26.70
N ARG A 133 36.98 6.58 27.36
CA ARG A 133 37.20 7.40 28.56
C ARG A 133 37.82 6.60 29.70
N PHE A 134 37.35 5.37 29.90
CA PHE A 134 37.90 4.45 30.89
C PHE A 134 39.36 4.12 30.58
N LEU A 135 39.67 3.71 29.34
CA LEU A 135 41.03 3.40 28.88
C LEU A 135 41.97 4.60 29.01
N ILE A 136 41.53 5.80 28.57
CA ILE A 136 42.30 7.05 28.71
C ILE A 136 42.57 7.37 30.19
N ARG A 137 41.58 7.18 31.07
CA ARG A 137 41.76 7.42 32.51
C ARG A 137 42.79 6.47 33.10
N HIS A 138 42.70 5.17 32.80
CA HIS A 138 43.67 4.19 33.26
C HIS A 138 45.07 4.45 32.72
N ALA A 139 45.19 4.73 31.42
CA ALA A 139 46.45 5.12 30.80
C ALA A 139 47.05 6.36 31.47
N ALA A 140 46.22 7.34 31.84
CA ALA A 140 46.68 8.52 32.56
C ALA A 140 47.08 8.22 34.01
N ILE A 141 46.38 7.35 34.73
CA ILE A 141 46.76 6.96 36.09
C ILE A 141 48.13 6.27 36.10
N VAL A 142 48.39 5.44 35.10
CA VAL A 142 49.67 4.70 34.97
C VAL A 142 50.80 5.60 34.45
N SER A 143 50.52 6.53 33.54
CA SER A 143 51.56 7.32 32.86
C SER A 143 51.78 8.73 33.41
N ALA A 144 50.85 9.28 34.20
CA ALA A 144 50.95 10.65 34.68
C ALA A 144 51.94 10.76 35.85
N LYS A 145 52.83 11.75 35.76
CA LYS A 145 53.70 12.17 36.87
C LYS A 145 52.96 12.96 37.97
N ARG A 146 51.65 13.21 37.78
CA ARG A 146 50.80 14.01 38.67
C ARG A 146 49.46 13.30 38.88
N PRO A 147 48.78 13.53 40.03
CA PRO A 147 47.48 12.94 40.30
C PRO A 147 46.44 13.29 39.22
N VAL A 148 45.75 12.26 38.72
CA VAL A 148 44.66 12.42 37.76
C VAL A 148 43.41 12.90 38.49
N THR A 149 42.80 14.01 38.04
CA THR A 149 41.61 14.55 38.69
C THR A 149 40.40 13.60 38.51
N PRO A 150 39.41 13.60 39.44
CA PRO A 150 38.22 12.77 39.30
C PRO A 150 37.42 13.04 38.03
N THR A 151 37.48 14.28 37.53
CA THR A 151 36.77 14.73 36.32
C THR A 151 37.45 14.35 35.00
N PHE A 152 38.68 13.83 35.06
CA PHE A 152 39.44 13.45 33.87
C PHE A 152 39.14 12.00 33.40
N PRO A 153 39.04 11.73 32.09
CA PRO A 153 39.00 12.70 31.00
C PRO A 153 37.61 13.35 30.87
N ASP A 154 37.58 14.66 30.63
CA ASP A 154 36.35 15.37 30.30
C ASP A 154 35.97 15.17 28.81
N ARG A 155 34.75 15.57 28.44
CA ARG A 155 34.27 15.42 27.05
C ARG A 155 35.16 16.16 26.05
N SER A 156 35.67 17.32 26.44
CA SER A 156 36.53 18.15 25.59
C SER A 156 37.91 17.53 25.37
N PHE A 157 38.48 16.83 26.35
CA PHE A 157 39.73 16.10 26.19
C PHE A 157 39.57 14.99 25.16
N VAL A 158 38.53 14.15 25.28
CA VAL A 158 38.27 13.06 24.32
C VAL A 158 38.11 13.62 22.91
N GLN A 159 37.35 14.70 22.73
CA GLN A 159 37.20 15.34 21.41
C GLN A 159 38.53 15.84 20.83
N ARG A 160 39.37 16.47 21.65
CA ARG A 160 40.70 16.94 21.21
C ARG A 160 41.64 15.79 20.92
N TRP A 161 41.62 14.73 21.73
CA TRP A 161 42.43 13.53 21.55
C TRP A 161 42.06 12.81 20.25
N SER A 162 40.76 12.55 20.02
CA SER A 162 40.28 11.97 18.77
C SER A 162 40.57 12.84 17.54
N LYS A 163 40.50 14.17 17.67
CA LYS A 163 40.87 15.08 16.58
C LYS A 163 42.38 15.06 16.28
N ARG A 164 43.22 14.85 17.29
CA ARG A 164 44.68 14.76 17.13
C ARG A 164 45.07 13.51 16.35
N HIS A 165 44.35 12.41 16.58
CA HIS A 165 44.57 11.10 15.98
C HIS A 165 43.61 10.79 14.84
N SER A 166 43.09 11.82 14.17
CA SER A 166 42.08 11.66 13.11
C SER A 166 42.59 10.91 11.88
N GLU A 167 43.91 10.80 11.72
CA GLU A 167 44.56 10.00 10.69
C GLU A 167 44.43 8.48 10.98
N ASN A 168 44.42 8.08 12.26
CA ASN A 168 44.34 6.68 12.69
C ASN A 168 42.93 6.24 13.06
N ILE A 169 42.13 7.13 13.67
CA ILE A 169 40.81 6.80 14.21
C ILE A 169 39.73 7.79 13.78
N SER A 170 38.51 7.30 13.66
CA SER A 170 37.34 8.15 13.36
C SER A 170 36.14 7.73 14.20
N LEU A 171 35.37 8.71 14.68
CA LEU A 171 34.13 8.45 15.39
C LEU A 171 33.03 8.12 14.38
N ARG A 172 32.52 6.89 14.41
CA ARG A 172 31.50 6.39 13.47
C ARG A 172 30.23 6.00 14.22
N LYS A 173 29.09 6.06 13.52
CA LYS A 173 27.83 5.48 14.03
C LYS A 173 27.97 3.96 13.96
N ALA A 174 27.90 3.29 15.11
CA ALA A 174 27.93 1.83 15.17
C ALA A 174 26.73 1.24 14.43
N ARG A 175 26.94 0.11 13.75
CA ARG A 175 25.87 -0.71 13.18
C ARG A 175 25.47 -1.73 14.24
N ILE A 176 24.21 -1.72 14.65
CA ILE A 176 23.67 -2.72 15.56
C ILE A 176 23.50 -4.00 14.73
N LEU A 177 24.15 -5.08 15.16
CA LEU A 177 24.02 -6.40 14.56
C LEU A 177 23.46 -7.33 15.62
N ASP A 178 22.44 -8.10 15.23
CA ASP A 178 21.88 -9.15 16.08
C ASP A 178 22.93 -10.25 16.35
N GLY A 179 22.84 -10.92 17.50
CA GLY A 179 23.84 -11.93 17.92
C GLY A 179 23.98 -13.06 16.91
N CYS A 180 22.87 -13.67 16.49
CA CYS A 180 22.87 -14.75 15.50
C CYS A 180 23.41 -14.27 14.13
N ARG A 181 23.12 -13.01 13.76
CA ARG A 181 23.68 -12.41 12.53
C ARG A 181 25.19 -12.22 12.64
N ALA A 182 25.71 -11.83 13.80
CA ALA A 182 27.15 -11.69 14.02
C ALA A 182 27.86 -13.04 13.94
N GLU A 183 27.29 -14.07 14.57
CA GLU A 183 27.81 -15.44 14.54
C GLU A 183 27.80 -16.05 13.13
N ALA A 184 26.78 -15.75 12.32
CA ALA A 184 26.69 -16.22 10.93
C ALA A 184 27.53 -15.40 9.93
N SER A 185 28.06 -14.24 10.34
CA SER A 185 28.85 -13.34 9.46
C SER A 185 30.33 -13.75 9.41
N THR A 186 30.60 -15.01 9.04
CA THR A 186 31.96 -15.54 8.91
C THR A 186 32.39 -15.65 7.45
N SER A 187 33.70 -15.65 7.20
CA SER A 187 34.24 -15.82 5.84
C SER A 187 33.85 -17.19 5.29
N GLU A 188 33.89 -18.21 6.14
CA GLU A 188 33.58 -19.59 5.81
C GLU A 188 32.12 -19.74 5.34
N ALA A 189 31.16 -19.10 6.02
CA ALA A 189 29.76 -19.12 5.62
C ALA A 189 29.54 -18.44 4.26
N VAL A 190 30.26 -17.34 4.00
CA VAL A 190 30.23 -16.63 2.72
C VAL A 190 30.80 -17.50 1.60
N HIS A 191 31.99 -18.08 1.81
CA HIS A 191 32.63 -18.96 0.81
C HIS A 191 31.75 -20.17 0.49
N TYR A 192 31.25 -20.85 1.51
CA TYR A 192 30.34 -21.98 1.35
C TYR A 192 29.09 -21.62 0.53
N TYR A 193 28.49 -20.45 0.77
CA TYR A 193 27.36 -19.97 -0.02
C TYR A 193 27.72 -19.81 -1.50
N TYR A 194 28.82 -19.10 -1.80
CA TYR A 194 29.21 -18.84 -3.19
C TYR A 194 29.65 -20.10 -3.92
N GLU A 195 30.33 -21.02 -3.24
CA GLU A 195 30.69 -22.34 -3.81
C GLU A 195 29.43 -23.13 -4.19
N ASN A 196 28.43 -23.20 -3.31
CA ASN A 196 27.16 -23.85 -3.61
C ASN A 196 26.38 -23.16 -4.73
N LEU A 197 26.39 -21.83 -4.76
CA LEU A 197 25.73 -21.07 -5.82
C LEU A 197 26.40 -21.33 -7.17
N VAL A 198 27.74 -21.32 -7.23
CA VAL A 198 28.50 -21.64 -8.45
C VAL A 198 28.19 -23.07 -8.91
N ALA A 199 28.20 -24.04 -7.99
CA ALA A 199 27.84 -25.43 -8.31
C ALA A 199 26.42 -25.55 -8.88
N ALA A 200 25.44 -24.85 -8.31
CA ALA A 200 24.07 -24.80 -8.83
C ALA A 200 23.99 -24.13 -10.21
N LEU A 201 24.75 -23.05 -10.44
CA LEU A 201 24.82 -22.38 -11.74
C LEU A 201 25.47 -23.25 -12.81
N ASP A 202 26.49 -24.03 -12.45
CA ASP A 202 27.16 -25.00 -13.33
C ASP A 202 26.20 -26.12 -13.72
N GLU A 203 25.53 -26.74 -12.75
CA GLU A 203 24.57 -27.82 -12.96
C GLU A 203 23.43 -27.38 -13.89
N LEU A 204 22.91 -26.17 -13.67
CA LEU A 204 21.79 -25.62 -14.43
C LEU A 204 22.21 -24.89 -15.72
N LYS A 205 23.52 -24.74 -15.97
CA LYS A 205 24.11 -24.01 -17.11
C LYS A 205 23.58 -22.56 -17.22
N LEU A 206 23.60 -21.83 -16.12
CA LEU A 206 23.00 -20.50 -16.00
C LEU A 206 23.98 -19.32 -15.99
N HIS A 207 25.30 -19.55 -16.02
CA HIS A 207 26.32 -18.48 -15.96
C HIS A 207 26.09 -17.35 -16.99
N ASP A 208 25.78 -17.69 -18.24
CA ASP A 208 25.52 -16.71 -19.31
C ASP A 208 24.03 -16.36 -19.48
N ARG A 209 23.18 -16.72 -18.50
CA ARG A 209 21.71 -16.59 -18.59
C ARG A 209 21.14 -15.81 -17.41
N PRO A 210 21.56 -14.54 -17.20
CA PRO A 210 21.17 -13.76 -16.02
C PRO A 210 19.66 -13.47 -15.94
N SER A 211 18.93 -13.53 -17.05
CA SER A 211 17.47 -13.36 -17.07
C SER A 211 16.70 -14.53 -16.42
N GLN A 212 17.38 -15.66 -16.14
CA GLN A 212 16.81 -16.87 -15.53
C GLN A 212 17.23 -17.07 -14.07
N ILE A 213 18.02 -16.14 -13.52
CA ILE A 213 18.45 -16.14 -12.12
C ILE A 213 17.63 -15.08 -11.40
N TRP A 214 16.66 -15.52 -10.61
CA TRP A 214 15.73 -14.68 -9.89
C TRP A 214 16.10 -14.60 -8.41
N ASN A 215 15.76 -13.49 -7.80
CA ASN A 215 15.81 -13.29 -6.36
C ASN A 215 14.47 -12.72 -5.89
N CYS A 216 13.93 -13.25 -4.78
CA CYS A 216 12.74 -12.71 -4.14
C CYS A 216 12.95 -12.50 -2.64
N ASP A 217 12.23 -11.53 -2.10
CA ASP A 217 12.28 -11.15 -0.70
C ASP A 217 11.07 -10.27 -0.34
N GLU A 218 10.86 -10.03 0.95
CA GLU A 218 9.81 -9.15 1.46
C GLU A 218 10.36 -7.87 2.09
N THR A 219 9.71 -6.75 1.84
CA THR A 219 9.95 -5.50 2.59
C THR A 219 8.66 -4.90 3.14
N GLY A 220 8.68 -4.51 4.41
CA GLY A 220 7.58 -3.79 5.05
C GLY A 220 7.69 -2.28 4.91
N VAL A 221 6.59 -1.62 4.53
CA VAL A 221 6.42 -0.17 4.52
C VAL A 221 5.17 0.24 5.29
N CYS A 222 5.14 1.47 5.80
CA CYS A 222 3.97 2.03 6.48
C CYS A 222 3.73 3.48 6.02
N ALA A 223 2.49 3.96 6.16
CA ALA A 223 2.12 5.32 5.74
C ALA A 223 2.68 6.41 6.67
N GLN A 224 2.99 6.07 7.93
CA GLN A 224 3.67 6.98 8.85
C GLN A 224 5.15 7.24 8.47
N GLY A 225 5.78 6.30 7.77
CA GLY A 225 7.23 6.26 7.62
C GLY A 225 7.92 5.78 8.90
N ARG A 226 9.20 5.47 8.78
CA ARG A 226 10.07 4.97 9.87
C ARG A 226 11.28 5.89 10.11
N CYS A 227 11.57 6.82 9.20
CA CYS A 227 12.74 7.68 9.30
C CYS A 227 12.46 9.01 10.00
N GLN A 228 13.37 9.38 10.91
CA GLN A 228 13.37 10.71 11.49
C GLN A 228 13.87 11.73 10.47
N GLN A 229 13.11 12.80 10.29
CA GLN A 229 13.46 13.86 9.38
C GLN A 229 14.47 14.82 10.01
N ARG A 230 15.38 15.34 9.18
CA ARG A 230 16.23 16.47 9.56
C ARG A 230 15.47 17.75 9.22
N VAL A 231 14.99 18.44 10.25
CA VAL A 231 14.23 19.68 10.10
C VAL A 231 14.98 20.88 10.64
N PHE A 232 14.60 22.06 10.15
CA PHE A 232 15.04 23.33 10.71
C PHE A 232 14.04 23.78 11.78
N ALA A 233 14.54 24.00 13.00
CA ALA A 233 13.78 24.55 14.11
C ALA A 233 14.60 25.62 14.83
N PRO A 234 13.98 26.65 15.43
CA PRO A 234 14.70 27.62 16.25
C PRO A 234 15.47 26.95 17.39
N LYS A 235 16.62 27.53 17.76
CA LYS A 235 17.45 27.00 18.85
C LYS A 235 16.67 27.02 20.16
N GLY A 236 16.62 25.89 20.86
CA GLY A 236 15.92 25.75 22.14
C GLY A 236 14.43 25.38 22.00
N MET A 237 13.91 25.21 20.77
CA MET A 237 12.55 24.72 20.53
C MET A 237 12.54 23.24 20.14
N ALA A 238 11.44 22.55 20.46
CA ALA A 238 11.19 21.20 20.00
C ALA A 238 10.91 21.18 18.49
N ALA A 239 11.46 20.16 17.81
CA ALA A 239 11.33 19.97 16.38
C ALA A 239 10.27 18.91 16.07
N ASN A 240 9.00 19.31 16.14
CA ASN A 240 7.87 18.42 15.89
C ASN A 240 7.50 18.41 14.40
N VAL A 241 7.27 17.22 13.85
CA VAL A 241 6.74 17.05 12.49
C VAL A 241 5.50 16.17 12.53
N GLN A 242 4.49 16.54 11.74
CA GLN A 242 3.28 15.76 11.60
C GLN A 242 3.48 14.66 10.55
N ARG A 243 3.13 13.43 10.91
CA ARG A 243 3.10 12.25 10.04
C ARG A 243 1.75 11.58 10.14
N SER A 244 1.48 10.62 9.24
CA SER A 244 0.27 9.81 9.33
C SER A 244 0.13 9.14 10.69
N SER A 245 -1.11 9.00 11.16
CA SER A 245 -1.45 8.19 12.33
C SER A 245 -1.59 6.70 12.00
N ASP A 246 -1.59 6.34 10.71
CA ASP A 246 -1.68 4.96 10.26
C ASP A 246 -0.31 4.28 10.35
N ARG A 247 -0.21 3.34 11.29
CA ARG A 247 1.01 2.56 11.57
C ARG A 247 0.94 1.14 11.03
N GLU A 248 -0.13 0.79 10.32
CA GLU A 248 -0.28 -0.55 9.78
C GLU A 248 0.78 -0.79 8.70
N ASN A 249 1.47 -1.93 8.83
CA ASN A 249 2.48 -2.33 7.87
C ASN A 249 1.81 -2.96 6.64
N VAL A 250 2.32 -2.63 5.47
CA VAL A 250 2.03 -3.32 4.22
C VAL A 250 3.33 -3.94 3.75
N THR A 251 3.31 -5.26 3.57
CA THR A 251 4.46 -6.00 3.10
C THR A 251 4.41 -6.07 1.58
N ILE A 252 5.53 -5.77 0.93
CA ILE A 252 5.70 -5.84 -0.50
C ILE A 252 6.65 -6.99 -0.78
N MET A 253 6.16 -8.02 -1.47
CA MET A 253 7.02 -9.08 -1.99
C MET A 253 7.55 -8.66 -3.36
N GLY A 254 8.86 -8.46 -3.44
CA GLY A 254 9.55 -8.10 -4.67
C GLY A 254 10.24 -9.30 -5.29
N CYS A 255 10.38 -9.31 -6.61
CA CYS A 255 11.17 -10.30 -7.31
C CYS A 255 11.84 -9.71 -8.55
N ILE A 256 13.16 -9.89 -8.64
CA ILE A 256 14.02 -9.36 -9.70
C ILE A 256 14.88 -10.47 -10.28
N ASN A 257 15.43 -10.28 -11.48
CA ASN A 257 16.45 -11.16 -12.02
C ASN A 257 17.80 -10.46 -12.22
N ALA A 258 18.85 -11.25 -12.41
CA ALA A 258 20.22 -10.75 -12.59
C ALA A 258 20.42 -9.92 -13.88
N ALA A 259 19.50 -10.00 -14.85
CA ALA A 259 19.50 -9.14 -16.05
C ALA A 259 18.80 -7.79 -15.82
N GLY A 260 18.28 -7.53 -14.62
CA GLY A 260 17.54 -6.32 -14.25
C GLY A 260 16.06 -6.32 -14.61
N GLY A 261 15.53 -7.46 -15.04
CA GLY A 261 14.09 -7.70 -15.14
C GLY A 261 13.45 -7.86 -13.76
N HIS A 262 12.13 -7.77 -13.71
CA HIS A 262 11.35 -7.91 -12.49
C HIS A 262 9.99 -8.55 -12.76
N ILE A 263 9.43 -9.16 -11.73
CA ILE A 263 8.02 -9.58 -11.69
C ILE A 263 7.24 -8.48 -10.95
N PRO A 264 6.00 -8.13 -11.35
CA PRO A 264 5.18 -7.20 -10.60
C PRO A 264 5.10 -7.54 -9.09
N PRO A 265 4.88 -6.57 -8.21
CA PRO A 265 4.91 -6.81 -6.77
C PRO A 265 3.62 -7.49 -6.32
N MET A 266 3.73 -8.24 -5.22
CA MET A 266 2.56 -8.60 -4.41
C MET A 266 2.52 -7.72 -3.16
N TYR A 267 1.38 -7.06 -2.93
CA TYR A 267 1.12 -6.30 -1.70
C TYR A 267 0.32 -7.16 -0.72
N ILE A 268 0.80 -7.27 0.51
CA ILE A 268 0.17 -8.01 1.59
C ILE A 268 -0.30 -7.02 2.65
N PHE A 269 -1.61 -6.88 2.78
CA PHE A 269 -2.24 -6.00 3.76
C PHE A 269 -2.70 -6.78 4.99
N ALA A 270 -2.67 -6.13 6.16
CA ALA A 270 -3.30 -6.66 7.36
C ALA A 270 -4.84 -6.63 7.24
N GLY A 271 -5.50 -7.77 7.46
CA GLY A 271 -6.96 -7.89 7.49
C GLY A 271 -7.49 -9.28 7.14
N HIS A 272 -8.74 -9.34 6.67
CA HIS A 272 -9.42 -10.57 6.27
C HIS A 272 -9.98 -10.54 4.83
N ARG A 273 -10.07 -9.35 4.22
CA ARG A 273 -10.69 -9.13 2.91
C ARG A 273 -9.87 -8.14 2.10
N ARG A 274 -9.78 -8.37 0.80
CA ARG A 274 -9.11 -7.45 -0.13
C ARG A 274 -10.04 -6.30 -0.46
N LYS A 275 -9.59 -5.06 -0.25
CA LYS A 275 -10.29 -3.87 -0.73
C LYS A 275 -9.82 -3.60 -2.16
N VAL A 276 -10.73 -3.52 -3.12
CA VAL A 276 -10.38 -3.38 -4.54
C VAL A 276 -9.64 -2.08 -4.80
N GLU A 277 -10.06 -1.01 -4.12
CA GLU A 277 -9.50 0.32 -4.26
C GLU A 277 -8.02 0.41 -3.81
N TRP A 278 -7.50 -0.57 -3.06
CA TRP A 278 -6.05 -0.64 -2.77
C TRP A 278 -5.19 -0.81 -4.01
N MET A 279 -5.74 -1.41 -5.07
CA MET A 279 -4.98 -1.78 -6.27
C MET A 279 -5.35 -0.94 -7.49
N GLU A 280 -6.24 0.04 -7.35
CA GLU A 280 -6.74 0.87 -8.46
C GLU A 280 -5.63 1.61 -9.20
N VAL A 281 -4.62 2.04 -8.45
CA VAL A 281 -3.46 2.80 -8.93
C VAL A 281 -2.14 2.06 -8.68
N ALA A 282 -2.20 0.75 -8.48
CA ALA A 282 -1.00 -0.08 -8.34
C ALA A 282 -0.25 -0.22 -9.69
N PRO A 283 1.03 -0.62 -9.67
CA PRO A 283 1.75 -1.00 -10.89
C PRO A 283 1.03 -2.10 -11.68
N ASP A 284 1.17 -2.07 -13.00
CA ASP A 284 0.50 -3.03 -13.88
C ASP A 284 0.90 -4.47 -13.56
N GLY A 285 -0.11 -5.34 -13.49
CA GLY A 285 0.08 -6.75 -13.13
C GLY A 285 0.38 -7.01 -11.65
N ALA A 286 0.43 -5.98 -10.80
CA ALA A 286 0.55 -6.17 -9.36
C ALA A 286 -0.66 -6.91 -8.80
N VAL A 287 -0.42 -7.69 -7.74
CA VAL A 287 -1.45 -8.48 -7.07
C VAL A 287 -1.54 -8.13 -5.60
N CYS A 288 -2.71 -8.38 -5.01
CA CYS A 288 -2.94 -8.13 -3.59
C CYS A 288 -3.33 -9.41 -2.86
N ALA A 289 -2.74 -9.57 -1.68
CA ALA A 289 -3.06 -10.57 -0.68
C ALA A 289 -3.37 -9.91 0.66
N VAL A 290 -3.99 -10.68 1.54
CA VAL A 290 -4.37 -10.23 2.88
C VAL A 290 -4.08 -11.35 3.86
N THR A 291 -3.41 -11.01 4.96
CA THR A 291 -3.19 -11.89 6.11
C THR A 291 -3.52 -11.12 7.39
N GLU A 292 -3.72 -11.81 8.51
CA GLU A 292 -4.05 -11.14 9.78
C GLU A 292 -2.95 -10.16 10.22
N THR A 293 -1.69 -10.48 9.93
CA THR A 293 -0.51 -9.76 10.43
C THR A 293 0.25 -8.98 9.36
N SER A 294 -0.20 -8.97 8.10
CA SER A 294 0.55 -8.49 6.91
C SER A 294 1.82 -9.28 6.57
N ASN A 295 2.11 -10.37 7.28
CA ASN A 295 3.24 -11.24 6.97
C ASN A 295 2.82 -12.35 6.01
N ILE A 296 3.79 -12.84 5.23
CA ILE A 296 3.60 -14.02 4.39
C ILE A 296 3.55 -15.29 5.27
N ASN A 297 2.79 -16.29 4.82
CA ASN A 297 2.72 -17.60 5.42
C ASN A 297 2.87 -18.67 4.32
N GLY A 298 3.04 -19.95 4.70
CA GLY A 298 3.31 -21.02 3.72
C GLY A 298 2.24 -21.16 2.63
N SER A 299 0.95 -21.00 2.99
CA SER A 299 -0.13 -21.03 2.01
C SER A 299 -0.07 -19.87 1.02
N LEU A 300 0.18 -18.66 1.50
CA LEU A 300 0.26 -17.47 0.67
C LEU A 300 1.53 -17.51 -0.21
N PHE A 301 2.65 -17.99 0.32
CA PHE A 301 3.86 -18.20 -0.46
C PHE A 301 3.62 -19.20 -1.60
N MET A 302 2.87 -20.28 -1.35
CA MET A 302 2.51 -21.24 -2.40
C MET A 302 1.63 -20.60 -3.49
N ASP A 303 0.67 -19.76 -3.11
CA ASP A 303 -0.15 -19.02 -4.07
C ASP A 303 0.69 -18.00 -4.88
N TRP A 304 1.65 -17.34 -4.23
CA TRP A 304 2.64 -16.49 -4.89
C TRP A 304 3.54 -17.29 -5.83
N LEU A 305 4.04 -18.46 -5.45
CA LEU A 305 4.90 -19.29 -6.27
C LEU A 305 4.19 -19.79 -7.54
N LYS A 306 2.92 -20.20 -7.42
CA LYS A 306 2.07 -20.54 -8.58
C LYS A 306 1.92 -19.34 -9.51
N TRP A 307 1.71 -18.16 -8.96
CA TRP A 307 1.59 -16.92 -9.72
C TRP A 307 2.91 -16.53 -10.39
N PHE A 308 4.04 -16.63 -9.68
CA PHE A 308 5.40 -16.42 -10.17
C PHE A 308 5.68 -17.32 -11.37
N VAL A 309 5.44 -18.63 -11.26
CA VAL A 309 5.63 -19.58 -12.36
C VAL A 309 4.82 -19.21 -13.61
N ARG A 310 3.59 -18.70 -13.45
CA ARG A 310 2.75 -18.22 -14.57
C ARG A 310 3.31 -16.96 -15.23
N LYS A 311 4.09 -16.15 -14.51
CA LYS A 311 4.71 -14.91 -15.01
C LYS A 311 6.10 -15.12 -15.60
N LEU A 312 6.74 -16.26 -15.32
CA LEU A 312 8.04 -16.59 -15.88
C LEU A 312 7.98 -16.74 -17.41
N PRO A 313 9.06 -16.38 -18.12
CA PRO A 313 9.19 -16.67 -19.56
C PRO A 313 9.22 -18.18 -19.80
N ALA A 314 9.02 -18.63 -21.04
CA ALA A 314 8.98 -20.06 -21.37
C ALA A 314 10.32 -20.80 -21.14
N ALA A 315 11.45 -20.08 -21.14
CA ALA A 315 12.78 -20.68 -20.96
C ALA A 315 12.92 -21.42 -19.63
N ARG A 316 13.57 -22.59 -19.67
CA ARG A 316 13.90 -23.44 -18.51
C ARG A 316 15.35 -23.93 -18.60
N PRO A 317 15.97 -24.33 -17.47
CA PRO A 317 15.48 -24.23 -16.09
C PRO A 317 15.51 -22.78 -15.56
N GLN A 318 14.86 -22.51 -14.44
CA GLN A 318 14.89 -21.20 -13.76
C GLN A 318 15.48 -21.39 -12.36
N LEU A 319 16.25 -20.43 -11.87
CA LEU A 319 16.79 -20.42 -10.50
C LEU A 319 16.10 -19.31 -9.71
N LEU A 320 15.55 -19.62 -8.54
CA LEU A 320 14.98 -18.65 -7.62
C LEU A 320 15.75 -18.69 -6.30
N ILE A 321 16.44 -17.60 -5.99
CA ILE A 321 17.17 -17.37 -4.75
C ILE A 321 16.25 -16.68 -3.75
N LEU A 322 16.13 -17.23 -2.55
CA LEU A 322 15.22 -16.74 -1.51
C LEU A 322 15.78 -17.00 -0.11
N ASP A 323 15.21 -16.39 0.92
CA ASP A 323 15.57 -16.75 2.28
C ASP A 323 15.11 -18.17 2.65
N GLY A 324 15.79 -18.79 3.62
CA GLY A 324 15.46 -20.14 4.11
C GLY A 324 14.30 -20.18 5.10
N HIS A 325 13.40 -19.18 5.11
CA HIS A 325 12.30 -19.16 6.08
C HIS A 325 11.34 -20.33 5.86
N PHE A 326 10.80 -20.90 6.95
CA PHE A 326 9.96 -22.11 6.89
C PHE A 326 8.69 -21.93 6.04
N ALA A 327 8.21 -20.70 5.89
CA ALA A 327 7.08 -20.39 5.01
C ALA A 327 7.42 -20.64 3.53
N HIS A 328 8.68 -20.44 3.14
CA HIS A 328 9.12 -20.50 1.75
C HIS A 328 9.59 -21.90 1.34
N VAL A 329 10.19 -22.64 2.28
CA VAL A 329 10.77 -23.97 2.03
C VAL A 329 9.90 -25.07 2.62
N ASN A 330 8.63 -25.14 2.18
CA ASN A 330 7.74 -26.24 2.52
C ASN A 330 7.72 -27.31 1.41
N TYR A 331 7.30 -28.53 1.75
CA TYR A 331 7.33 -29.67 0.82
C TYR A 331 6.54 -29.41 -0.47
N ASP A 332 5.35 -28.81 -0.36
CA ASP A 332 4.49 -28.53 -1.51
C ASP A 332 5.11 -27.50 -2.45
N ALA A 333 5.75 -26.46 -1.91
CA ALA A 333 6.45 -25.44 -2.67
C ALA A 333 7.65 -26.05 -3.44
N VAL A 334 8.46 -26.88 -2.78
CA VAL A 334 9.60 -27.57 -3.41
C VAL A 334 9.13 -28.49 -4.53
N LEU A 335 8.08 -29.29 -4.28
CA LEU A 335 7.52 -30.20 -5.27
C LEU A 335 6.91 -29.46 -6.46
N TRP A 336 6.21 -28.35 -6.21
CA TRP A 336 5.66 -27.51 -7.26
C TRP A 336 6.73 -26.85 -8.10
N ALA A 337 7.75 -26.28 -7.47
CA ALA A 337 8.89 -25.65 -8.15
C ALA A 337 9.62 -26.67 -9.04
N LYS A 338 9.93 -27.86 -8.50
CA LYS A 338 10.57 -28.96 -9.23
C LYS A 338 9.76 -29.38 -10.47
N ARG A 339 8.43 -29.52 -10.35
CA ARG A 339 7.54 -29.87 -11.47
C ARG A 339 7.52 -28.84 -12.60
N HIS A 340 7.88 -27.60 -12.30
CA HIS A 340 7.92 -26.49 -13.28
C HIS A 340 9.34 -26.08 -13.64
N GLU A 341 10.34 -26.92 -13.33
CA GLU A 341 11.77 -26.68 -13.59
C GLU A 341 12.28 -25.36 -13.00
N VAL A 342 11.74 -24.99 -11.82
CA VAL A 342 12.22 -23.90 -10.98
C VAL A 342 13.02 -24.50 -9.83
N HIS A 343 14.30 -24.16 -9.75
CA HIS A 343 15.21 -24.58 -8.70
C HIS A 343 15.19 -23.52 -7.59
N LEU A 344 14.78 -23.94 -6.40
CA LEU A 344 14.79 -23.08 -5.21
C LEU A 344 16.17 -23.14 -4.56
N PHE A 345 16.79 -21.98 -4.35
CA PHE A 345 18.09 -21.85 -3.71
C PHE A 345 17.95 -20.98 -2.47
N ALA A 346 18.05 -21.60 -1.29
CA ALA A 346 17.88 -20.91 -0.02
C ALA A 346 19.19 -20.27 0.44
N LEU A 347 19.12 -19.02 0.91
CA LEU A 347 20.25 -18.36 1.57
C LEU A 347 20.55 -19.03 2.92
N PRO A 348 21.83 -19.06 3.37
CA PRO A 348 22.17 -19.52 4.71
C PRO A 348 21.44 -18.72 5.79
N ALA A 349 21.09 -19.38 6.89
CA ALA A 349 20.34 -18.75 7.97
C ALA A 349 21.07 -17.51 8.54
N HIS A 350 20.30 -16.47 8.89
CA HIS A 350 20.80 -15.22 9.47
C HIS A 350 21.81 -14.43 8.62
N THR A 351 21.82 -14.62 7.30
CA THR A 351 22.75 -13.93 6.39
C THR A 351 22.13 -12.84 5.50
N SER A 352 20.81 -12.59 5.60
CA SER A 352 20.10 -11.67 4.69
C SER A 352 20.72 -10.26 4.67
N HIS A 353 21.28 -9.77 5.78
CA HIS A 353 21.89 -8.42 5.83
C HIS A 353 23.14 -8.25 4.96
N PHE A 354 23.71 -9.31 4.38
CA PHE A 354 24.85 -9.24 3.47
C PHE A 354 24.77 -10.16 2.24
N LEU A 355 23.97 -11.23 2.26
CA LEU A 355 23.80 -12.13 1.11
C LEU A 355 22.51 -11.92 0.33
N GLN A 356 21.46 -11.32 0.91
CA GLN A 356 20.17 -11.13 0.22
C GLN A 356 20.25 -9.93 -0.74
N PRO A 357 20.26 -10.15 -2.07
CA PRO A 357 20.49 -9.07 -3.03
C PRO A 357 19.44 -7.97 -2.98
N LEU A 358 18.17 -8.32 -2.75
CA LEU A 358 17.10 -7.33 -2.59
C LEU A 358 17.32 -6.44 -1.36
N ASP A 359 17.66 -7.02 -0.21
CA ASP A 359 17.91 -6.27 1.03
C ASP A 359 19.12 -5.33 0.92
N VAL A 360 20.24 -5.84 0.41
CA VAL A 360 21.51 -5.10 0.29
C VAL A 360 21.44 -4.09 -0.85
N GLY A 361 20.89 -4.50 -1.99
CA GLY A 361 20.93 -3.80 -3.28
C GLY A 361 19.81 -2.78 -3.48
N ILE A 362 18.59 -3.15 -3.10
CA ILE A 362 17.37 -2.55 -3.66
C ILE A 362 16.50 -1.94 -2.58
N TYR A 363 16.25 -2.65 -1.48
CA TYR A 363 15.33 -2.23 -0.43
C TYR A 363 15.84 -1.06 0.39
N GLN A 364 17.15 -0.90 0.58
CA GLN A 364 17.69 0.28 1.23
C GLN A 364 17.45 1.58 0.41
N PRO A 365 17.82 1.65 -0.89
CA PRO A 365 17.45 2.78 -1.76
C PRO A 365 15.93 2.97 -1.88
N PHE A 366 15.17 1.88 -2.06
CA PHE A 366 13.70 1.90 -2.11
C PHE A 366 13.10 2.58 -0.90
N LYS A 367 13.48 2.17 0.32
CA LYS A 367 12.98 2.75 1.58
C LYS A 367 13.31 4.24 1.64
N SER A 368 14.49 4.66 1.16
CA SER A 368 14.88 6.06 1.14
C SER A 368 14.01 6.90 0.19
N LEU A 369 13.73 6.39 -1.01
CA LEU A 369 12.83 7.05 -1.98
C LEU A 369 11.38 7.06 -1.50
N TYR A 370 10.93 5.97 -0.87
CA TYR A 370 9.61 5.87 -0.29
C TYR A 370 9.41 6.88 0.85
N GLU A 371 10.41 7.05 1.73
CA GLU A 371 10.37 8.10 2.76
C GLU A 371 10.30 9.49 2.13
N GLN A 372 11.09 9.78 1.09
CA GLN A 372 10.99 11.05 0.35
C GLN A 372 9.58 11.28 -0.21
N GLU A 373 8.94 10.23 -0.73
CA GLU A 373 7.57 10.37 -1.22
C GLU A 373 6.54 10.64 -0.12
N LEU A 374 6.72 10.06 1.07
CA LEU A 374 5.92 10.41 2.23
C LEU A 374 6.12 11.87 2.68
N GLU A 375 7.29 12.48 2.42
CA GLU A 375 7.54 13.90 2.68
C GLU A 375 6.86 14.81 1.66
N GLN A 376 6.84 14.41 0.39
CA GLN A 376 6.23 15.19 -0.69
C GLN A 376 4.72 15.01 -0.80
N TYR A 377 4.18 13.89 -0.31
CA TYR A 377 2.75 13.58 -0.39
C TYR A 377 1.86 14.69 0.20
N PRO A 378 2.10 15.21 1.43
CA PRO A 378 1.23 16.25 1.99
C PRO A 378 1.33 17.59 1.26
N LEU A 379 2.47 17.87 0.60
CA LEU A 379 2.66 19.08 -0.20
C LEU A 379 1.85 19.02 -1.51
N ARG A 380 1.62 17.82 -2.05
CA ARG A 380 0.85 17.59 -3.27
C ARG A 380 -0.64 17.45 -3.00
N GLU A 381 -1.00 16.66 -1.99
CA GLU A 381 -2.39 16.25 -1.72
C GLU A 381 -3.07 17.07 -0.61
N GLY A 382 -2.33 17.88 0.15
CA GLY A 382 -2.85 18.59 1.34
C GLY A 382 -3.29 17.68 2.49
N MET A 383 -3.04 16.37 2.37
CA MET A 383 -3.47 15.33 3.30
C MET A 383 -2.32 14.38 3.65
N LEU A 384 -2.43 13.71 4.79
CA LEU A 384 -1.52 12.64 5.18
C LEU A 384 -1.93 11.30 4.53
N PRO A 385 -0.98 10.47 4.09
CA PRO A 385 -1.28 9.19 3.46
C PRO A 385 -1.77 8.17 4.49
N THR A 386 -2.45 7.13 4.00
CA THR A 386 -2.89 5.96 4.78
C THR A 386 -2.34 4.68 4.13
N ARG A 387 -2.53 3.52 4.78
CA ARG A 387 -2.13 2.24 4.16
C ARG A 387 -2.78 2.03 2.79
N ASP A 388 -3.99 2.56 2.58
CA ASP A 388 -4.75 2.42 1.34
C ASP A 388 -4.04 3.12 0.17
N ASP A 389 -3.13 4.06 0.45
CA ASP A 389 -2.39 4.85 -0.55
C ASP A 389 -1.03 4.21 -0.91
N ILE A 390 -0.60 3.14 -0.23
CA ILE A 390 0.75 2.58 -0.38
C ILE A 390 1.02 2.06 -1.79
N ALA A 391 0.06 1.37 -2.41
CA ALA A 391 0.23 0.91 -3.79
C ALA A 391 0.29 2.09 -4.78
N ALA A 392 -0.45 3.17 -4.51
CA ALA A 392 -0.39 4.40 -5.29
C ALA A 392 1.00 5.05 -5.22
N LEU A 393 1.54 5.16 -4.01
CA LEU A 393 2.87 5.72 -3.76
C LEU A 393 3.94 4.96 -4.53
N THR A 394 3.80 3.64 -4.68
CA THR A 394 4.79 2.88 -5.44
C THR A 394 4.77 3.17 -6.95
N LYS A 395 3.67 3.67 -7.51
CA LYS A 395 3.56 4.01 -8.94
C LYS A 395 4.37 5.26 -9.32
N THR A 396 4.82 6.07 -8.37
CA THR A 396 5.63 7.28 -8.65
C THR A 396 7.09 6.98 -9.02
N GLY A 397 7.35 5.81 -9.62
CA GLY A 397 8.67 5.37 -10.04
C GLY A 397 9.51 4.72 -8.95
N ILE A 398 8.90 4.42 -7.80
CA ILE A 398 9.50 3.57 -6.76
C ILE A 398 9.42 2.10 -7.19
N TYR A 399 8.32 1.71 -7.84
CA TYR A 399 8.08 0.39 -8.41
C TYR A 399 7.57 0.50 -9.87
N PRO A 400 8.12 -0.25 -10.84
CA PRO A 400 9.18 -1.24 -10.67
C PRO A 400 10.50 -0.62 -10.23
N PRO A 401 11.34 -1.39 -9.51
CA PRO A 401 12.62 -0.90 -9.03
C PRO A 401 13.42 -0.35 -10.21
N ASN A 402 13.65 0.96 -10.25
CA ASN A 402 14.53 1.56 -11.25
C ASN A 402 15.97 1.17 -10.88
N LEU A 403 16.42 0.07 -11.47
CA LEU A 403 17.67 -0.57 -11.10
C LEU A 403 18.85 0.39 -11.19
N SER A 404 18.92 1.25 -12.22
CA SER A 404 19.97 2.27 -12.33
C SER A 404 19.94 3.22 -11.13
N LYS A 405 18.79 3.82 -10.80
CA LYS A 405 18.67 4.73 -9.65
C LYS A 405 18.96 4.05 -8.30
N MET A 406 18.65 2.76 -8.20
CA MET A 406 18.84 1.99 -6.96
C MET A 406 20.30 1.52 -6.80
N LEU A 407 20.95 1.10 -7.89
CA LEU A 407 22.35 0.71 -7.93
C LEU A 407 23.31 1.90 -7.83
N ASP A 408 22.92 3.10 -8.30
CA ASP A 408 23.68 4.34 -8.12
C ASP A 408 23.96 4.64 -6.63
N GLY A 409 23.09 4.15 -5.73
CA GLY A 409 23.27 4.25 -4.27
C GLY A 409 24.11 3.12 -3.63
N LEU A 410 24.41 2.05 -4.38
CA LEU A 410 25.11 0.86 -3.89
C LEU A 410 26.63 0.97 -3.99
N ILE A 411 27.13 1.65 -5.04
CA ILE A 411 28.55 1.96 -5.20
C ILE A 411 28.85 3.09 -4.21
N GLY A 412 29.29 2.69 -3.01
CA GLY A 412 29.47 3.58 -1.87
C GLY A 412 30.11 4.91 -2.25
N ASN A 413 29.37 6.00 -2.05
CA ASN A 413 29.80 7.39 -2.13
C ASN A 413 31.10 7.59 -2.93
N ALA A 414 31.01 7.66 -4.26
CA ALA A 414 31.92 8.56 -4.95
C ALA A 414 31.85 9.91 -4.22
N PRO A 415 32.98 10.55 -3.87
CA PRO A 415 32.93 11.88 -3.27
C PRO A 415 32.04 12.72 -4.18
N PRO A 416 31.06 13.47 -3.65
CA PRO A 416 30.06 14.12 -4.47
C PRO A 416 30.79 15.04 -5.44
N THR A 417 30.96 14.59 -6.68
CA THR A 417 31.21 15.49 -7.79
C THR A 417 29.97 16.35 -7.79
N ASN A 418 30.15 17.61 -7.39
CA ASN A 418 29.12 18.63 -7.36
C ASN A 418 28.67 18.90 -8.81
N GLU A 419 27.97 17.94 -9.38
CA GLU A 419 27.04 18.09 -10.46
C GLU A 419 25.76 17.40 -10.00
N LYS A 420 25.21 17.93 -8.89
CA LYS A 420 23.76 17.98 -8.79
C LYS A 420 23.29 18.88 -9.93
N SER A 421 23.21 18.34 -11.15
CA SER A 421 22.01 18.59 -11.91
C SER A 421 20.90 18.10 -10.99
N LEU A 422 20.31 19.03 -10.24
CA LEU A 422 18.96 18.89 -9.76
C LEU A 422 18.19 18.51 -11.01
N ARG A 423 18.01 17.19 -11.26
CA ARG A 423 16.94 16.77 -12.14
C ARG A 423 15.75 17.47 -11.53
N HIS A 424 15.17 18.38 -12.30
CA HIS A 424 13.93 19.04 -11.99
C HIS A 424 12.92 17.93 -11.65
N HIS A 425 12.94 17.45 -10.40
CA HIS A 425 11.71 17.13 -9.70
C HIS A 425 10.87 18.33 -9.97
N ASP A 426 9.70 18.10 -10.58
CA ASP A 426 8.60 19.02 -10.62
C ASP A 426 8.66 19.78 -9.32
N VAL A 427 9.29 20.97 -9.38
CA VAL A 427 9.18 21.95 -8.34
C VAL A 427 7.68 22.02 -8.28
N VAL A 428 7.08 21.68 -7.14
CA VAL A 428 5.72 22.10 -6.86
C VAL A 428 5.84 23.59 -7.11
N ILE A 429 5.52 24.05 -8.33
CA ILE A 429 5.64 25.43 -8.73
C ILE A 429 4.58 25.98 -7.83
N PRO A 430 4.96 26.61 -6.70
CA PRO A 430 3.93 27.16 -5.87
C PRO A 430 3.26 28.15 -6.83
N HIS A 431 1.94 28.26 -6.81
CA HIS A 431 1.29 29.38 -7.48
C HIS A 431 1.74 30.64 -6.72
N VAL A 432 2.97 31.11 -7.02
CA VAL A 432 3.60 32.28 -6.46
C VAL A 432 3.15 33.44 -7.32
N GLU A 433 1.89 33.84 -7.14
CA GLU A 433 1.56 35.22 -7.41
C GLU A 433 2.25 36.03 -6.30
N LEU A 434 3.41 36.58 -6.64
CA LEU A 434 4.01 37.63 -5.84
C LEU A 434 3.00 38.77 -5.72
N LEU A 435 3.06 39.50 -4.61
CA LEU A 435 2.21 40.67 -4.46
C LEU A 435 2.59 41.68 -5.56
N ASP A 436 1.70 41.88 -6.54
CA ASP A 436 1.87 42.92 -7.55
C ASP A 436 1.50 44.27 -6.93
N ILE A 437 2.53 45.05 -6.63
CA ILE A 437 2.41 46.27 -5.83
C ILE A 437 2.98 47.43 -6.64
N SER A 438 2.19 48.51 -6.78
CA SER A 438 2.61 49.71 -7.48
C SER A 438 3.85 50.36 -6.85
N LYS A 439 4.64 51.10 -7.64
CA LYS A 439 5.82 51.85 -7.16
C LYS A 439 5.49 52.78 -5.98
N ARG A 440 4.26 53.30 -5.90
CA ARG A 440 3.78 54.16 -4.80
C ARG A 440 3.62 53.37 -3.50
N GLN A 441 2.98 52.20 -3.57
CA GLN A 441 2.77 51.33 -2.42
C GLN A 441 4.08 50.72 -1.90
N ARG A 442 5.02 50.36 -2.79
CA ARG A 442 6.37 49.91 -2.37
C ARG A 442 7.08 50.97 -1.53
N ARG A 443 7.06 52.24 -1.97
CA ARG A 443 7.61 53.37 -1.20
C ARG A 443 6.90 53.59 0.14
N MET A 444 5.60 53.31 0.23
CA MET A 444 4.86 53.41 1.49
C MET A 444 5.26 52.30 2.48
N LEU A 445 5.44 51.07 2.00
CA LEU A 445 5.90 49.94 2.81
C LEU A 445 7.34 50.16 3.31
N ASP A 446 8.24 50.63 2.44
CA ASP A 446 9.62 50.95 2.80
C ASP A 446 9.67 52.04 3.90
N ARG A 447 8.79 53.05 3.83
CA ARG A 447 8.67 54.10 4.86
C ARG A 447 8.17 53.58 6.21
N GLN A 448 7.42 52.49 6.21
CA GLN A 448 6.95 51.81 7.43
C GLN A 448 7.94 50.76 7.94
N GLY A 449 9.10 50.61 7.28
CA GLY A 449 10.11 49.60 7.64
C GLY A 449 9.70 48.16 7.28
N LEU A 450 8.69 47.99 6.42
CA LEU A 450 8.19 46.69 5.99
C LEU A 450 8.89 46.26 4.70
N ASN A 451 9.65 45.17 4.76
CA ASN A 451 10.37 44.64 3.61
C ASN A 451 9.41 43.82 2.71
N ILE A 452 9.26 44.23 1.45
CA ILE A 452 8.38 43.58 0.47
C ILE A 452 8.79 42.14 0.16
N ASP A 453 10.10 41.83 0.19
CA ASP A 453 10.62 40.49 -0.01
C ASP A 453 10.26 39.61 1.18
N ALA A 454 10.35 40.16 2.40
CA ALA A 454 9.87 39.47 3.60
C ALA A 454 8.34 39.23 3.55
N LEU A 455 7.56 40.20 3.06
CA LEU A 455 6.11 40.06 2.86
C LEU A 455 5.77 39.02 1.79
N ASN A 456 6.53 38.97 0.69
CA ASN A 456 6.39 37.93 -0.33
C ASN A 456 6.73 36.54 0.23
N VAL A 457 7.79 36.42 1.04
CA VAL A 457 8.12 35.16 1.75
C VAL A 457 7.00 34.76 2.71
N VAL A 458 6.41 35.71 3.44
CA VAL A 458 5.24 35.45 4.29
C VAL A 458 4.03 35.05 3.46
N ASN A 459 3.77 35.66 2.30
CA ASN A 459 2.68 35.29 1.40
C ASN A 459 2.85 33.86 0.84
N ILE A 460 4.08 33.51 0.43
CA ILE A 460 4.46 32.14 0.05
C ILE A 460 4.23 31.18 1.22
N ALA A 461 4.65 31.57 2.43
CA ALA A 461 4.45 30.76 3.62
C ALA A 461 2.96 30.57 3.89
N VAL A 462 2.14 31.61 3.99
CA VAL A 462 0.70 31.54 4.30
C VAL A 462 -0.06 30.68 3.28
N ARG A 463 0.23 30.83 1.98
CA ARG A 463 -0.41 30.00 0.94
C ARG A 463 0.03 28.53 0.97
N ASN A 464 1.26 28.24 1.40
CA ASN A 464 1.78 26.88 1.55
C ASN A 464 1.63 26.29 2.97
N SER A 465 1.16 27.08 3.95
CA SER A 465 1.00 26.69 5.36
C SER A 465 -0.35 26.03 5.62
N VAL A 466 -0.78 25.12 4.75
CA VAL A 466 -1.90 24.25 5.08
C VAL A 466 -1.33 23.10 5.90
N THR A 467 -1.58 23.13 7.20
CA THR A 467 -1.30 21.98 8.06
C THR A 467 -2.01 20.76 7.46
N PRO A 468 -1.29 19.71 7.07
CA PRO A 468 -1.91 18.61 6.34
C PRO A 468 -2.93 17.91 7.22
N SER A 469 -4.12 17.71 6.66
CA SER A 469 -5.22 17.06 7.38
C SER A 469 -5.04 15.55 7.40
N THR A 470 -5.59 14.88 8.42
CA THR A 470 -5.62 13.43 8.48
C THR A 470 -6.69 12.89 7.53
N LYS A 471 -6.30 12.02 6.59
CA LYS A 471 -7.22 11.34 5.69
C LYS A 471 -8.01 10.28 6.47
N LYS A 472 -9.35 10.35 6.44
CA LYS A 472 -10.21 9.28 6.96
C LYS A 472 -10.25 8.13 5.95
N ARG A 473 -10.14 6.89 6.44
CA ARG A 473 -10.23 5.69 5.60
C ARG A 473 -11.63 5.59 4.99
N SER A 474 -11.71 5.46 3.67
CA SER A 474 -12.96 5.26 2.97
C SER A 474 -13.49 3.84 3.17
N ARG A 475 -14.82 3.68 3.23
CA ARG A 475 -15.45 2.37 3.16
C ARG A 475 -15.32 1.87 1.71
N GLY A 476 -14.58 0.79 1.51
CA GLY A 476 -14.32 0.23 0.17
C GLY A 476 -15.18 -0.97 -0.20
N THR A 477 -14.98 -1.43 -1.42
CA THR A 477 -15.56 -2.64 -1.97
C THR A 477 -14.63 -3.81 -1.68
N TYR A 478 -15.16 -4.85 -1.03
CA TYR A 478 -14.36 -5.97 -0.57
C TYR A 478 -14.61 -7.25 -1.35
N VAL A 479 -13.52 -7.99 -1.60
CA VAL A 479 -13.51 -9.32 -2.19
C VAL A 479 -12.89 -10.30 -1.19
N ASP A 480 -13.64 -11.35 -0.84
CA ASP A 480 -13.19 -12.39 0.10
C ASP A 480 -12.29 -13.43 -0.58
N GLY A 481 -11.51 -14.19 0.20
CA GLY A 481 -10.67 -15.30 -0.31
C GLY A 481 -11.47 -16.42 -1.02
N LYS A 482 -12.75 -16.60 -0.65
CA LYS A 482 -13.66 -17.55 -1.32
C LYS A 482 -13.92 -17.20 -2.80
N PHE A 483 -13.75 -15.94 -3.20
CA PHE A 483 -14.01 -15.50 -4.57
C PHE A 483 -12.91 -15.90 -5.55
N SER A 484 -11.66 -16.03 -5.09
CA SER A 484 -10.52 -16.36 -5.96
C SER A 484 -10.07 -17.81 -5.89
N GLY A 485 -10.63 -18.63 -4.97
CA GLY A 485 -10.21 -20.01 -4.79
C GLY A 485 -8.72 -20.15 -4.43
N GLY A 486 -8.17 -19.16 -3.72
CA GLY A 486 -6.73 -19.07 -3.41
C GLY A 486 -5.89 -18.37 -4.48
N VAL A 487 -6.47 -17.98 -5.63
CA VAL A 487 -5.70 -17.29 -6.67
C VAL A 487 -5.44 -15.82 -6.29
N LEU A 488 -4.20 -15.37 -6.52
CA LEU A 488 -3.82 -13.96 -6.44
C LEU A 488 -4.44 -13.21 -7.62
N LEU A 489 -5.26 -12.21 -7.32
CA LEU A 489 -5.99 -11.45 -8.32
C LEU A 489 -5.32 -10.08 -8.56
N THR A 490 -5.25 -9.69 -9.82
CA THR A 490 -4.94 -8.30 -10.21
C THR A 490 -6.15 -7.39 -9.95
N HIS A 491 -5.97 -6.07 -10.09
CA HIS A 491 -7.07 -5.11 -10.00
C HIS A 491 -8.21 -5.41 -10.98
N GLU A 492 -7.87 -5.68 -12.24
CA GLU A 492 -8.83 -6.03 -13.30
C GLU A 492 -9.60 -7.32 -12.97
N GLU A 493 -8.90 -8.36 -12.53
CA GLU A 493 -9.53 -9.63 -12.16
C GLU A 493 -10.45 -9.49 -10.95
N MET A 494 -10.13 -8.59 -10.01
CA MET A 494 -11.03 -8.26 -8.89
C MET A 494 -12.31 -7.55 -9.37
N LEU A 495 -12.19 -6.61 -10.31
CA LEU A 495 -13.35 -5.94 -10.90
C LEU A 495 -14.25 -6.94 -11.65
N ASP A 496 -13.66 -7.81 -12.46
CA ASP A 496 -14.37 -8.87 -13.17
C ASP A 496 -15.12 -9.80 -12.21
N ALA A 497 -14.49 -10.18 -11.11
CA ALA A 497 -15.12 -11.01 -10.08
C ALA A 497 -16.34 -10.31 -9.47
N LEU A 498 -16.26 -9.00 -9.23
CA LEU A 498 -17.39 -8.20 -8.75
C LEU A 498 -18.51 -8.10 -9.78
N HIS A 499 -18.19 -7.89 -11.06
CA HIS A 499 -19.17 -7.86 -12.14
C HIS A 499 -19.89 -9.20 -12.28
N ARG A 500 -19.16 -10.32 -12.23
CA ARG A 500 -19.74 -11.67 -12.23
C ARG A 500 -20.70 -11.89 -11.05
N LYS A 501 -20.33 -11.44 -9.85
CA LYS A 501 -21.20 -11.54 -8.66
C LYS A 501 -22.47 -10.70 -8.81
N LYS A 502 -22.35 -9.46 -9.32
CA LYS A 502 -23.50 -8.59 -9.60
C LYS A 502 -24.43 -9.24 -10.63
N LYS A 503 -23.87 -9.79 -11.71
CA LYS A 503 -24.62 -10.53 -12.74
C LYS A 503 -25.32 -11.75 -12.17
N ALA A 504 -24.62 -12.61 -11.43
CA ALA A 504 -25.22 -13.80 -10.81
C ALA A 504 -26.35 -13.46 -9.82
N LYS A 505 -26.25 -12.33 -9.11
CA LYS A 505 -27.34 -11.83 -8.26
C LYS A 505 -28.56 -11.41 -9.09
N LEU A 506 -28.33 -10.66 -10.16
CA LEU A 506 -29.37 -10.23 -11.10
C LEU A 506 -30.08 -11.45 -11.73
N ASP A 507 -29.31 -12.41 -12.23
CA ASP A 507 -29.83 -13.65 -12.84
C ASP A 507 -30.67 -14.45 -11.84
N LYS A 508 -30.25 -14.51 -10.57
CA LYS A 508 -31.01 -15.17 -9.49
C LYS A 508 -32.32 -14.45 -9.18
N GLU A 509 -32.33 -13.12 -9.19
CA GLU A 509 -33.54 -12.30 -9.00
C GLU A 509 -34.51 -12.46 -10.19
N GLN A 510 -33.99 -12.45 -11.42
CA GLN A 510 -34.76 -12.72 -12.64
C GLN A 510 -35.38 -14.13 -12.60
N ALA A 511 -34.59 -15.16 -12.30
CA ALA A 511 -35.09 -16.53 -12.17
C ALA A 511 -36.15 -16.67 -11.05
N LYS A 512 -36.04 -15.89 -9.97
CA LYS A 512 -37.06 -15.85 -8.91
C LYS A 512 -38.35 -15.20 -9.40
N MET A 513 -38.27 -14.10 -10.14
CA MET A 513 -39.43 -13.45 -10.75
C MET A 513 -40.10 -14.35 -11.80
N GLU A 514 -39.33 -14.99 -12.68
CA GLU A 514 -39.86 -15.92 -13.68
C GLU A 514 -40.57 -17.12 -13.03
N ARG A 515 -39.98 -17.69 -11.97
CA ARG A 515 -40.63 -18.76 -11.19
C ARG A 515 -41.92 -18.29 -10.52
N ALA A 516 -41.97 -17.06 -10.02
CA ALA A 516 -43.19 -16.50 -9.43
C ALA A 516 -44.27 -16.29 -10.51
N LEU A 517 -43.89 -15.72 -11.66
CA LEU A 517 -44.78 -15.53 -12.80
C LEU A 517 -45.31 -16.87 -13.34
N ALA A 518 -44.46 -17.89 -13.44
CA ALA A 518 -44.85 -19.23 -13.86
C ALA A 518 -45.85 -19.88 -12.89
N LYS A 519 -45.68 -19.68 -11.58
CA LYS A 519 -46.65 -20.14 -10.57
C LYS A 519 -48.00 -19.45 -10.71
N GLU A 520 -48.02 -18.14 -10.93
CA GLU A 520 -49.26 -17.40 -11.16
C GLU A 520 -49.95 -17.83 -12.47
N ARG A 521 -49.19 -17.99 -13.56
CA ARG A 521 -49.71 -18.53 -14.83
C ARG A 521 -50.34 -19.92 -14.64
N ALA A 522 -49.67 -20.82 -13.92
CA ALA A 522 -50.20 -22.16 -13.64
C ALA A 522 -51.47 -22.12 -12.76
N LYS A 523 -51.58 -21.15 -11.84
CA LYS A 523 -52.79 -20.95 -11.02
C LYS A 523 -53.95 -20.46 -11.88
N VAL A 524 -53.72 -19.47 -12.74
CA VAL A 524 -54.71 -18.96 -13.70
C VAL A 524 -55.17 -20.07 -14.65
N GLU A 525 -54.23 -20.86 -15.18
CA GLU A 525 -54.54 -21.98 -16.07
C GLU A 525 -55.38 -23.06 -15.37
N LYS A 526 -55.05 -23.44 -14.12
CA LYS A 526 -55.88 -24.36 -13.34
C LYS A 526 -57.29 -23.81 -13.10
N SER A 527 -57.42 -22.52 -12.80
CA SER A 527 -58.72 -21.88 -12.63
C SER A 527 -59.53 -21.88 -13.94
N LEU A 528 -58.89 -21.58 -15.08
CA LEU A 528 -59.50 -21.67 -16.40
C LEU A 528 -59.97 -23.09 -16.72
N GLN A 529 -59.13 -24.11 -16.47
CA GLN A 529 -59.50 -25.50 -16.67
C GLN A 529 -60.65 -25.94 -15.74
N ALA A 530 -60.68 -25.47 -14.50
CA ALA A 530 -61.77 -25.73 -13.57
C ALA A 530 -63.09 -25.10 -14.05
N MET A 531 -63.05 -23.83 -14.48
CA MET A 531 -64.21 -23.16 -15.07
C MET A 531 -64.69 -23.86 -16.35
N ALA A 532 -63.78 -24.32 -17.21
CA ALA A 532 -64.13 -25.08 -18.41
C ALA A 532 -64.80 -26.42 -18.08
N LYS A 533 -64.26 -27.18 -17.12
CA LYS A 533 -64.88 -28.43 -16.64
C LYS A 533 -66.26 -28.19 -16.04
N GLN A 534 -66.43 -27.10 -15.31
CA GLN A 534 -67.72 -26.75 -14.72
C GLN A 534 -68.75 -26.39 -15.79
N ARG A 535 -68.37 -25.61 -16.80
CA ARG A 535 -69.21 -25.34 -17.98
C ARG A 535 -69.65 -26.63 -18.69
N VAL A 536 -68.72 -27.54 -18.97
CA VAL A 536 -69.05 -28.83 -19.60
C VAL A 536 -70.00 -29.66 -18.73
N LYS A 537 -69.81 -29.65 -17.41
CA LYS A 537 -70.70 -30.36 -16.47
C LYS A 537 -72.11 -29.76 -16.46
N GLU A 538 -72.22 -28.43 -16.50
CA GLU A 538 -73.49 -27.70 -16.60
C GLU A 538 -74.20 -27.99 -17.93
N GLU A 539 -73.47 -27.96 -19.05
CA GLU A 539 -74.00 -28.34 -20.38
C GLU A 539 -74.51 -29.78 -20.40
N LEU A 540 -73.73 -30.74 -19.87
CA LEU A 540 -74.16 -32.14 -19.76
C LEU A 540 -75.38 -32.33 -18.85
N ALA A 541 -75.48 -31.54 -17.78
CA ALA A 541 -76.64 -31.58 -16.89
C ALA A 541 -77.90 -31.05 -17.60
N GLN A 542 -77.78 -29.93 -18.32
CA GLN A 542 -78.86 -29.37 -19.14
C GLN A 542 -79.29 -30.36 -20.22
N GLU A 543 -78.35 -31.03 -20.88
CA GLU A 543 -78.67 -32.02 -21.91
C GLU A 543 -79.35 -33.26 -21.33
N ARG A 544 -78.95 -33.72 -20.14
CA ARG A 544 -79.67 -34.80 -19.43
C ARG A 544 -81.11 -34.43 -19.08
N VAL A 545 -81.35 -33.18 -18.70
CA VAL A 545 -82.71 -32.67 -18.44
C VAL A 545 -83.52 -32.71 -19.74
N ARG A 546 -82.98 -32.17 -20.85
CA ARG A 546 -83.62 -32.23 -22.16
C ARG A 546 -83.93 -33.64 -22.63
N ILE A 547 -83.02 -34.59 -22.43
CA ILE A 547 -83.24 -36.01 -22.76
C ILE A 547 -84.38 -36.60 -21.92
N LYS A 548 -84.41 -36.32 -20.61
CA LYS A 548 -85.51 -36.78 -19.74
C LYS A 548 -86.86 -36.20 -20.15
N GLU A 549 -86.90 -34.91 -20.50
CA GLU A 549 -88.11 -34.26 -21.03
C GLU A 549 -88.58 -34.90 -22.33
N ARG A 550 -87.66 -35.15 -23.28
CA ARG A 550 -87.97 -35.87 -24.52
C ARG A 550 -88.49 -37.28 -24.26
N GLN A 551 -87.89 -38.02 -23.32
CA GLN A 551 -88.36 -39.36 -22.93
C GLN A 551 -89.73 -39.33 -22.26
N ALA A 552 -90.01 -38.32 -21.43
CA ALA A 552 -91.32 -38.13 -20.80
C ALA A 552 -92.38 -37.82 -21.86
N GLN A 553 -92.10 -36.91 -22.80
CA GLN A 553 -92.98 -36.59 -23.92
C GLN A 553 -93.23 -37.82 -24.80
N ALA A 554 -92.21 -38.61 -25.12
CA ALA A 554 -92.35 -39.84 -25.90
C ALA A 554 -93.20 -40.89 -25.17
N LYS A 555 -93.03 -41.05 -23.84
CA LYS A 555 -93.88 -41.94 -23.03
C LYS A 555 -95.33 -41.48 -23.00
N GLU A 556 -95.56 -40.17 -22.92
CA GLU A 556 -96.91 -39.59 -22.94
C GLU A 556 -97.58 -39.82 -24.30
N GLN A 557 -96.85 -39.57 -25.40
CA GLN A 557 -97.30 -39.86 -26.76
C GLN A 557 -97.60 -41.35 -26.95
N ALA A 558 -96.73 -42.26 -26.47
CA ALA A 558 -96.98 -43.70 -26.53
C ALA A 558 -98.21 -44.13 -25.70
N LYS A 559 -98.47 -43.47 -24.57
CA LYS A 559 -99.68 -43.72 -23.77
C LYS A 559 -100.94 -43.25 -24.49
N LYS A 560 -100.90 -42.09 -25.14
CA LYS A 560 -101.98 -41.59 -26.00
C LYS A 560 -102.22 -42.52 -27.18
N GLN A 561 -101.16 -42.99 -27.84
CA GLN A 561 -101.25 -43.93 -28.95
C GLN A 561 -101.88 -45.27 -28.52
N ARG A 562 -101.43 -45.84 -27.39
CA ARG A 562 -102.03 -47.08 -26.83
C ARG A 562 -103.50 -46.91 -26.44
N ALA A 563 -103.91 -45.74 -25.98
CA ALA A 563 -105.31 -45.45 -25.70
C ALA A 563 -106.14 -45.39 -26.99
N LEU A 564 -105.60 -44.74 -28.03
CA LEU A 564 -106.21 -44.67 -29.35
C LEU A 564 -106.35 -46.07 -29.99
N ASP A 565 -105.31 -46.90 -29.87
CA ASP A 565 -105.30 -48.28 -30.39
C ASP A 565 -106.32 -49.16 -29.65
N ARG A 566 -106.47 -48.98 -28.32
CA ARG A 566 -107.52 -49.67 -27.55
C ARG A 566 -108.93 -49.28 -27.98
N GLU A 567 -109.16 -47.99 -28.27
CA GLU A 567 -110.44 -47.53 -28.79
C GLU A 567 -110.69 -48.06 -30.22
N ARG A 568 -109.67 -48.06 -31.10
CA ARG A 568 -109.75 -48.72 -32.41
C ARG A 568 -110.13 -50.20 -32.28
N LEU A 569 -109.50 -50.94 -31.36
CA LEU A 569 -109.78 -52.35 -31.14
C LEU A 569 -111.20 -52.61 -30.62
N LYS A 570 -111.73 -51.70 -29.78
CA LYS A 570 -113.14 -51.76 -29.33
C LYS A 570 -114.09 -51.51 -30.49
N VAL A 571 -113.84 -50.50 -31.32
CA VAL A 571 -114.65 -50.20 -32.51
C VAL A 571 -114.62 -51.38 -33.48
N GLU A 572 -113.46 -51.99 -33.69
CA GLU A 572 -113.30 -53.14 -34.59
C GLU A 572 -114.04 -54.39 -34.08
N ARG A 573 -113.99 -54.67 -32.77
CA ARG A 573 -114.80 -55.72 -32.13
C ARG A 573 -116.30 -55.44 -32.21
N SER A 574 -116.71 -54.18 -32.10
CA SER A 574 -118.10 -53.74 -32.28
C SER A 574 -118.57 -53.98 -33.71
N LEU A 575 -117.72 -53.66 -34.69
CA LEU A 575 -117.98 -53.86 -36.11
C LEU A 575 -118.10 -55.35 -36.47
N GLN A 576 -117.20 -56.19 -35.92
CA GLN A 576 -117.28 -57.65 -36.06
C GLN A 576 -118.55 -58.22 -35.43
N ALA A 577 -118.95 -57.75 -34.25
CA ALA A 577 -120.20 -58.16 -33.61
C ALA A 577 -121.45 -57.74 -34.40
N MET A 578 -121.40 -56.58 -35.07
CA MET A 578 -122.46 -56.15 -36.00
C MET A 578 -122.52 -57.03 -37.25
N ARG A 579 -121.38 -57.34 -37.88
CA ARG A 579 -121.32 -58.26 -39.03
C ARG A 579 -121.86 -59.65 -38.69
N LEU A 580 -121.50 -60.19 -37.53
CA LEU A 580 -122.04 -61.48 -37.03
C LEU A 580 -123.55 -61.42 -36.74
N LYS A 581 -124.08 -60.26 -36.32
CA LYS A 581 -125.52 -60.06 -36.16
C LYS A 581 -126.24 -59.98 -37.50
N GLU A 582 -125.66 -59.33 -38.51
CA GLU A 582 -126.19 -59.28 -39.87
C GLU A 582 -126.17 -60.67 -40.52
N GLU A 583 -125.10 -61.43 -40.36
CA GLU A 583 -125.02 -62.82 -40.84
C GLU A 583 -126.07 -63.71 -40.17
N ARG A 584 -126.31 -63.55 -38.87
CA ARG A 584 -127.40 -64.25 -38.16
C ARG A 584 -128.80 -63.80 -38.63
N LYS A 585 -128.96 -62.56 -39.08
CA LYS A 585 -130.20 -62.03 -39.65
C LYS A 585 -130.46 -62.63 -41.04
N ARG A 586 -129.42 -62.65 -41.90
CA ARG A 586 -129.45 -63.30 -43.22
C ARG A 586 -129.72 -64.80 -43.11
N ALA A 587 -129.13 -65.48 -42.13
CA ALA A 587 -129.40 -66.90 -41.86
C ALA A 587 -130.83 -67.17 -41.36
N LYS A 588 -131.44 -66.24 -40.61
CA LYS A 588 -132.85 -66.31 -40.20
C LYS A 588 -133.82 -66.02 -41.36
N GLU A 589 -133.46 -65.13 -42.27
CA GLU A 589 -134.24 -64.84 -43.49
C GLU A 589 -134.16 -65.99 -44.51
N GLN A 590 -132.99 -66.63 -44.66
CA GLN A 590 -132.84 -67.85 -45.46
C GLN A 590 -133.62 -69.03 -44.88
N ARG A 591 -133.62 -69.22 -43.55
CA ARG A 591 -134.47 -70.24 -42.88
C ARG A 591 -135.98 -69.95 -42.97
N LYS A 592 -136.40 -68.69 -43.09
CA LYS A 592 -137.81 -68.33 -43.34
C LYS A 592 -138.25 -68.61 -44.77
N CYS A 593 -137.35 -68.47 -45.75
CA CYS A 593 -137.66 -68.81 -47.15
C CYS A 593 -137.66 -70.33 -47.42
N GLN A 594 -136.95 -71.12 -46.60
CA GLN A 594 -136.83 -72.56 -46.78
C GLN A 594 -137.96 -73.38 -46.09
N ASN A 595 -138.63 -72.82 -45.07
CA ASN A 595 -139.75 -73.48 -44.38
C ASN A 595 -141.15 -73.20 -44.96
N ALA A 596 -141.26 -72.46 -46.08
CA ALA A 596 -142.53 -72.16 -46.76
C ALA A 596 -142.75 -72.96 -48.06
N ARG A 597 -141.82 -73.87 -48.40
CA ARG A 597 -141.89 -74.75 -49.57
C ARG A 597 -141.63 -76.17 -49.07
N GLU A 598 -142.68 -76.98 -48.94
CA GLU A 598 -142.69 -78.47 -48.94
C GLU A 598 -143.78 -79.07 -48.04
N GLN A 599 -145.04 -78.70 -48.27
CA GLN A 599 -146.24 -79.55 -48.07
C GLN A 599 -147.32 -78.97 -49.01
N GLN A 600 -147.88 -79.60 -50.04
CA GLN A 600 -147.92 -80.98 -50.54
C GLN A 600 -148.41 -80.93 -52.01
N SER A 601 -147.73 -81.62 -52.94
CA SER A 601 -148.29 -82.34 -54.13
C SER A 601 -149.12 -81.54 -55.19
N PRO A 602 -149.37 -82.06 -56.43
CA PRO A 602 -148.69 -81.52 -57.62
C PRO A 602 -149.59 -81.12 -58.83
N SER A 603 -148.91 -80.55 -59.85
CA SER A 603 -149.23 -80.47 -61.30
C SER A 603 -149.88 -79.18 -61.85
N ILE A 604 -149.16 -78.46 -62.74
CA ILE A 604 -149.56 -78.03 -64.11
C ILE A 604 -148.47 -77.12 -64.75
N VAL A 605 -147.92 -77.60 -65.89
CA VAL A 605 -147.57 -77.00 -67.21
C VAL A 605 -147.09 -75.52 -67.39
N ALA A 606 -146.13 -75.38 -68.35
CA ALA A 606 -145.69 -74.22 -69.16
C ALA A 606 -144.56 -73.32 -68.60
N SER A 607 -143.59 -72.72 -69.32
CA SER A 607 -142.96 -72.73 -70.66
C SER A 607 -142.14 -71.42 -70.76
N VAL A 608 -141.09 -71.34 -71.61
CA VAL A 608 -140.40 -70.11 -72.14
C VAL A 608 -139.24 -69.54 -71.26
N ILE A 609 -137.95 -69.72 -71.61
CA ILE A 609 -137.05 -68.99 -72.57
C ILE A 609 -136.72 -67.54 -72.15
N VAL A 610 -135.51 -67.29 -71.63
CA VAL A 610 -134.31 -66.59 -72.21
C VAL A 610 -133.18 -66.68 -71.19
#